data_AF-A0A6F8TS71-F1
#
_entry.id   AF-A0A6F8TS71-F1
#
_cell.length_a   1.000
_cell.length_b   1.000
_cell.length_c   1.000
_cell.angle_alpha   90.00
_cell.angle_beta   90.00
_cell.angle_gamma   90.00
#
_symmetry.space_group_name_H-M   'P 1'
#
loop_
_entity.id
_entity.type
_entity.pdbx_description
1 polymer ?
#
loop_
_entity_poly.entity_id
_entity_poly.type
_entity_poly.pdbx_seq_one_letter_code
_entity_poly.pdbx_strand_id
1 'polypeptide(L)'
;MPVPIVHQVKEVDRYAVMVLDWVDGKTVVQHLLERPGDAHVIGGEFGEMQAALHRLPLNFEPSGEGDWLTAETPAEKELFIHLNTGDRSYLHLDYHPLNVMLSERGIIDWTNFALGDYRFDLARTLSILEIHGGQYFSEEVLHSFITGWKEGYKSKRGSIGKLTSYIAWAGERMKRDLGDSMDKEVEARIDDWVHKQRGEGF
;
A
#
# COMPACT_ATOMS: atom_id res chain seq x y z
N MET A 1 -2.35 -11.52 12.58
CA MET A 1 -2.18 -11.55 11.12
C MET A 1 -0.94 -12.36 10.81
N PRO A 2 -0.93 -13.19 9.76
CA PRO A 2 0.23 -14.02 9.45
C PRO A 2 1.31 -13.13 8.82
N VAL A 3 2.46 -13.10 9.47
CA VAL A 3 3.69 -12.48 8.99
C VAL A 3 4.80 -13.52 9.13
N PRO A 4 5.76 -13.58 8.18
CA PRO A 4 6.86 -14.52 8.30
C PRO A 4 7.65 -14.30 9.59
N ILE A 5 7.97 -15.36 10.33
CA ILE A 5 8.83 -15.26 11.52
C ILE A 5 10.25 -15.00 11.06
N VAL A 6 10.91 -14.01 11.68
CA VAL A 6 12.32 -13.73 11.47
C VAL A 6 13.16 -14.69 12.30
N HIS A 7 13.93 -15.55 11.65
CA HIS A 7 14.84 -16.50 12.30
C HIS A 7 16.19 -15.87 12.62
N GLN A 8 16.68 -15.00 11.75
CA GLN A 8 17.99 -14.38 11.90
C GLN A 8 18.08 -13.06 11.13
N VAL A 9 18.74 -12.08 11.73
CA VAL A 9 19.20 -10.85 11.07
C VAL A 9 20.71 -10.76 11.23
N LYS A 10 21.43 -10.46 10.14
CA LYS A 10 22.89 -10.28 10.12
C LYS A 10 23.24 -9.11 9.23
N GLU A 11 24.35 -8.44 9.52
CA GLU A 11 24.99 -7.53 8.59
C GLU A 11 26.07 -8.28 7.81
N VAL A 12 26.05 -8.18 6.48
CA VAL A 12 27.05 -8.75 5.58
C VAL A 12 27.44 -7.66 4.56
N ASP A 13 28.71 -7.26 4.54
CA ASP A 13 29.24 -6.24 3.62
C ASP A 13 28.42 -4.93 3.55
N ARG A 14 27.92 -4.46 4.71
CA ARG A 14 27.05 -3.28 4.90
C ARG A 14 25.58 -3.47 4.48
N TYR A 15 25.17 -4.70 4.15
CA TYR A 15 23.78 -5.03 3.89
C TYR A 15 23.16 -5.74 5.09
N ALA A 16 21.96 -5.32 5.49
CA ALA A 16 21.14 -6.11 6.39
C ALA A 16 20.56 -7.31 5.61
N VAL A 17 20.85 -8.52 6.09
CA VAL A 17 20.38 -9.78 5.53
C VAL A 17 19.48 -10.45 6.56
N MET A 18 18.29 -10.85 6.14
CA MET A 18 17.29 -11.49 6.99
C MET A 18 16.96 -12.89 6.49
N VAL A 19 16.91 -13.84 7.41
CA VAL A 19 16.37 -15.18 7.19
C VAL A 19 15.02 -15.25 7.90
N LEU A 20 13.98 -15.60 7.14
CA LEU A 20 12.60 -15.63 7.61
C LEU A 20 11.88 -16.89 7.12
N ASP A 21 10.70 -17.15 7.67
CA ASP A 21 9.82 -18.22 7.19
C ASP A 21 9.54 -18.12 5.69
N TRP A 22 9.45 -19.28 5.05
CA TRP A 22 8.84 -19.38 3.72
C TRP A 22 7.33 -19.24 3.86
N VAL A 23 6.74 -18.24 3.20
CA VAL A 23 5.30 -18.12 3.08
C VAL A 23 4.86 -18.86 1.83
N ASP A 24 4.19 -20.01 2.03
CA ASP A 24 3.79 -20.87 0.91
C ASP A 24 2.69 -20.23 0.04
N GLY A 25 2.61 -20.72 -1.21
CA GLY A 25 1.58 -20.46 -2.22
C GLY A 25 1.72 -19.22 -3.10
N LYS A 26 0.60 -18.73 -3.63
CA LYS A 26 0.57 -17.73 -4.73
C LYS A 26 0.33 -16.33 -4.22
N THR A 27 0.99 -15.37 -4.86
CA THR A 27 0.61 -13.96 -4.74
C THR A 27 -0.77 -13.72 -5.36
N VAL A 28 -1.43 -12.63 -4.97
CA VAL A 28 -2.68 -12.19 -5.62
C VAL A 28 -2.48 -11.98 -7.13
N VAL A 29 -1.34 -11.42 -7.56
CA VAL A 29 -1.03 -11.30 -8.99
C VAL A 29 -1.03 -12.66 -9.68
N GLN A 30 -0.27 -13.63 -9.15
CA GLN A 30 -0.15 -14.95 -9.75
C GLN A 30 -1.51 -15.65 -9.89
N HIS A 31 -2.38 -15.51 -8.88
CA HIS A 31 -3.73 -16.07 -8.95
C HIS A 31 -4.59 -15.38 -10.00
N LEU A 32 -4.60 -14.05 -10.06
CA LEU A 32 -5.45 -13.31 -10.99
C LEU A 32 -4.97 -13.40 -12.45
N LEU A 33 -3.69 -13.67 -12.68
CA LEU A 33 -3.19 -14.03 -14.01
C LEU A 33 -3.77 -15.36 -14.52
N GLU A 34 -4.00 -16.31 -13.61
CA GLU A 34 -4.60 -17.61 -13.96
C GLU A 34 -6.13 -17.58 -13.95
N ARG A 35 -6.72 -16.78 -13.06
CA ARG A 35 -8.16 -16.67 -12.84
C ARG A 35 -8.61 -15.21 -12.77
N PRO A 36 -8.60 -14.48 -13.90
CA PRO A 36 -8.99 -13.07 -13.93
C PRO A 36 -10.45 -12.84 -13.50
N GLY A 37 -11.33 -13.84 -13.67
CA GLY A 37 -12.73 -13.76 -13.22
C GLY A 37 -12.90 -13.65 -11.70
N ASP A 38 -11.87 -13.99 -10.91
CA ASP A 38 -11.92 -13.92 -9.45
C ASP A 38 -11.60 -12.50 -8.93
N ALA A 39 -11.28 -11.54 -9.81
CA ALA A 39 -10.76 -10.22 -9.46
C ALA A 39 -11.56 -9.50 -8.37
N HIS A 40 -12.88 -9.49 -8.48
CA HIS A 40 -13.73 -8.81 -7.49
C HIS A 40 -13.67 -9.49 -6.12
N VAL A 41 -13.76 -10.83 -6.08
CA VAL A 41 -13.75 -11.61 -4.84
C VAL A 41 -12.40 -11.50 -4.14
N ILE A 42 -11.31 -11.70 -4.89
CA ILE A 42 -9.95 -11.60 -4.36
C ILE A 42 -9.62 -10.15 -3.97
N GLY A 43 -10.12 -9.16 -4.70
CA GLY A 43 -10.09 -7.76 -4.29
C GLY A 43 -10.74 -7.57 -2.92
N GLY A 44 -11.93 -8.14 -2.72
CA GLY A 44 -12.61 -8.17 -1.43
C GLY A 44 -11.72 -8.68 -0.31
N GLU A 45 -11.17 -9.89 -0.46
CA GLU A 45 -10.28 -10.50 0.55
C GLU A 45 -9.02 -9.65 0.82
N PHE A 46 -8.43 -9.08 -0.24
CA PHE A 46 -7.30 -8.16 -0.15
C PHE A 46 -7.65 -6.89 0.66
N GLY A 47 -8.85 -6.34 0.49
CA GLY A 47 -9.33 -5.20 1.28
C GLY A 47 -9.65 -5.54 2.73
N GLU A 48 -10.28 -6.70 2.96
CA GLU A 48 -10.56 -7.19 4.32
C GLU A 48 -9.27 -7.35 5.13
N MET A 49 -8.21 -7.85 4.50
CA MET A 49 -6.93 -8.07 5.15
C MET A 49 -6.22 -6.76 5.50
N GLN A 50 -6.22 -5.77 4.60
CA GLN A 50 -5.68 -4.44 4.92
C GLN A 50 -6.45 -3.77 6.06
N ALA A 51 -7.77 -3.90 6.08
CA ALA A 51 -8.59 -3.41 7.19
C ALA A 51 -8.27 -4.15 8.50
N ALA A 52 -7.95 -5.44 8.45
CA ALA A 52 -7.53 -6.20 9.62
C ALA A 52 -6.18 -5.71 10.16
N LEU A 53 -5.20 -5.42 9.29
CA LEU A 53 -3.93 -4.77 9.66
C LEU A 53 -4.18 -3.45 10.38
N HIS A 54 -5.00 -2.56 9.79
CA HIS A 54 -5.29 -1.24 10.36
C HIS A 54 -6.11 -1.28 11.67
N ARG A 55 -6.64 -2.44 12.05
CA ARG A 55 -7.41 -2.64 13.28
C ARG A 55 -6.63 -3.35 14.38
N LEU A 56 -5.37 -3.73 14.13
CA LEU A 56 -4.54 -4.34 15.15
C LEU A 56 -4.34 -3.39 16.34
N PRO A 57 -4.37 -3.89 17.58
CA PRO A 57 -4.08 -3.07 18.75
C PRO A 57 -2.63 -2.58 18.70
N LEU A 58 -2.43 -1.30 19.03
CA LEU A 58 -1.12 -0.67 19.05
C LEU A 58 -0.35 -1.08 20.32
N ASN A 59 0.37 -2.19 20.22
CA ASN A 59 1.13 -2.78 21.34
C ASN A 59 2.66 -2.56 21.21
N PHE A 60 3.07 -1.93 20.12
CA PHE A 60 4.45 -1.65 19.75
C PHE A 60 4.49 -0.33 18.99
N GLU A 61 5.46 0.52 19.31
CA GLU A 61 5.78 1.70 18.52
C GLU A 61 7.13 1.47 17.84
N PRO A 62 7.22 1.59 16.50
CA PRO A 62 8.51 1.48 15.82
C PRO A 62 9.45 2.57 16.36
N SER A 63 10.58 2.13 16.90
CA SER A 63 11.65 2.98 17.42
C SER A 63 12.86 2.81 16.50
N GLY A 64 12.99 3.71 15.54
CA GLY A 64 14.08 3.69 14.57
C GLY A 64 14.33 5.09 14.01
N GLU A 65 15.57 5.36 13.61
CA GLU A 65 15.89 6.50 12.75
C GLU A 65 15.27 6.25 11.36
N GLY A 66 14.51 7.21 10.85
CA GLY A 66 13.84 7.11 9.54
C GLY A 66 12.43 6.51 9.60
N ASP A 67 11.47 7.26 10.15
CA ASP A 67 10.05 6.95 9.92
C ASP A 67 9.76 7.14 8.42
N TRP A 68 9.27 6.10 7.76
CA TRP A 68 8.92 6.17 6.34
C TRP A 68 7.92 7.30 6.08
N LEU A 69 7.05 7.65 7.03
CA LEU A 69 6.14 8.80 6.90
C LEU A 69 6.83 10.16 7.04
N THR A 70 8.13 10.24 7.29
CA THR A 70 8.84 11.51 7.38
C THR A 70 8.73 12.25 6.03
N ALA A 71 8.22 13.48 6.09
CA ALA A 71 8.18 14.37 4.94
C ALA A 71 9.58 14.94 4.67
N GLU A 72 10.12 14.71 3.48
CA GLU A 72 11.48 15.15 3.14
C GLU A 72 11.46 16.34 2.19
N THR A 73 10.54 16.35 1.23
CA THR A 73 10.41 17.43 0.26
C THR A 73 9.56 18.59 0.79
N PRO A 74 9.75 19.83 0.28
CA PRO A 74 8.86 20.95 0.63
C PRO A 74 7.38 20.66 0.32
N ALA A 75 7.08 20.02 -0.81
CA ALA A 75 5.72 19.68 -1.22
C ALA A 75 5.06 18.70 -0.23
N GLU A 76 5.79 17.66 0.20
CA GLU A 76 5.30 16.75 1.24
C GLU A 76 5.07 17.49 2.56
N LYS A 77 6.02 18.33 2.99
CA LYS A 77 5.89 19.10 4.23
C LYS A 77 4.64 19.98 4.25
N GLU A 78 4.33 20.64 3.13
CA GLU A 78 3.10 21.43 2.98
C GLU A 78 1.84 20.56 3.09
N LEU A 79 1.82 19.39 2.45
CA LEU A 79 0.68 18.48 2.53
C LEU A 79 0.46 17.96 3.95
N PHE A 80 1.51 17.62 4.69
CA PHE A 80 1.43 17.13 6.06
C PHE A 80 0.76 18.11 7.03
N ILE A 81 0.87 19.43 6.81
CA ILE A 81 0.16 20.45 7.61
C ILE A 81 -1.36 20.23 7.58
N HIS A 82 -1.87 19.67 6.49
CA HIS A 82 -3.30 19.47 6.25
C HIS A 82 -3.77 18.03 6.48
N LEU A 83 -2.87 17.12 6.84
CA LEU A 83 -3.20 15.71 7.10
C LEU A 83 -3.52 15.51 8.58
N ASN A 84 -4.63 14.83 8.86
CA ASN A 84 -5.04 14.50 10.22
C ASN A 84 -4.37 13.18 10.62
N THR A 85 -3.38 13.24 11.50
CA THR A 85 -2.61 12.07 11.96
C THR A 85 -3.21 11.38 13.19
N GLY A 86 -4.45 11.68 13.56
CA GLY A 86 -5.05 11.25 14.83
C GLY A 86 -5.43 9.77 14.93
N ASP A 87 -5.87 9.14 13.83
CA ASP A 87 -6.26 7.72 13.79
C ASP A 87 -5.04 6.83 13.55
N ARG A 88 -4.25 6.54 14.60
CA ARG A 88 -3.03 5.73 14.46
C ARG A 88 -3.36 4.26 14.15
N SER A 89 -2.68 3.71 13.17
CA SER A 89 -2.78 2.33 12.70
C SER A 89 -1.40 1.87 12.22
N TYR A 90 -1.13 0.56 12.32
CA TYR A 90 0.03 -0.01 11.65
C TYR A 90 -0.16 0.04 10.15
N LEU A 91 0.83 0.57 9.43
CA LEU A 91 0.78 0.78 7.99
C LEU A 91 1.81 -0.11 7.31
N HIS A 92 1.46 -0.63 6.12
CA HIS A 92 2.41 -1.37 5.29
C HIS A 92 3.18 -0.45 4.34
N LEU A 93 2.50 0.53 3.74
CA LEU A 93 3.00 1.54 2.79
C LEU A 93 3.61 1.00 1.48
N ASP A 94 3.61 -0.31 1.31
CA ASP A 94 3.82 -0.99 0.04
C ASP A 94 2.80 -2.11 -0.19
N TYR A 95 1.55 -1.88 0.21
CA TYR A 95 0.50 -2.89 0.16
C TYR A 95 -0.01 -3.04 -1.27
N HIS A 96 0.51 -4.02 -2.01
CA HIS A 96 0.10 -4.32 -3.38
C HIS A 96 0.00 -5.84 -3.64
N PRO A 97 -0.65 -6.26 -4.75
CA PRO A 97 -0.94 -7.67 -5.03
C PRO A 97 0.24 -8.65 -5.12
N LEU A 98 1.49 -8.18 -5.18
CA LEU A 98 2.67 -9.08 -5.10
C LEU A 98 3.09 -9.33 -3.66
N ASN A 99 2.81 -8.40 -2.75
CA ASN A 99 3.16 -8.49 -1.33
C ASN A 99 2.09 -9.19 -0.48
N VAL A 100 1.06 -9.73 -1.14
CA VAL A 100 -0.03 -10.47 -0.49
C VAL A 100 -0.14 -11.88 -1.05
N MET A 101 -0.03 -12.85 -0.16
CA MET A 101 -0.12 -14.29 -0.42
C MET A 101 -1.54 -14.78 -0.14
N LEU A 102 -2.12 -15.57 -1.03
CA LEU A 102 -3.48 -16.09 -0.85
C LEU A 102 -3.57 -17.23 0.17
N SER A 103 -2.58 -18.11 0.19
CA SER A 103 -2.45 -19.16 1.20
C SER A 103 -2.03 -18.54 2.53
N GLU A 104 -2.72 -18.94 3.58
CA GLU A 104 -2.61 -18.38 4.93
C GLU A 104 -2.91 -16.87 5.06
N ARG A 105 -3.15 -16.14 3.95
CA ARG A 105 -3.36 -14.68 3.92
C ARG A 105 -2.18 -13.91 4.51
N GLY A 106 -0.97 -14.30 4.13
CA GLY A 106 0.27 -13.67 4.59
C GLY A 106 0.58 -12.36 3.86
N ILE A 107 1.09 -11.37 4.58
CA ILE A 107 1.66 -10.14 4.02
C ILE A 107 3.18 -10.20 4.17
N ILE A 108 3.90 -9.89 3.09
CA ILE A 108 5.36 -9.90 3.02
C ILE A 108 5.88 -8.50 2.66
N ASP A 109 7.20 -8.31 2.75
CA ASP A 109 7.90 -7.05 2.45
C ASP A 109 7.47 -5.85 3.32
N TRP A 110 7.79 -5.95 4.61
CA TRP A 110 7.46 -4.97 5.63
C TRP A 110 8.44 -3.79 5.71
N THR A 111 9.25 -3.55 4.66
CA THR A 111 10.36 -2.59 4.68
C THR A 111 9.88 -1.15 4.93
N ASN A 112 8.66 -0.81 4.49
CA ASN A 112 8.08 0.53 4.62
C ASN A 112 7.14 0.67 5.82
N PHE A 113 7.17 -0.28 6.76
CA PHE A 113 6.28 -0.28 7.92
C PHE A 113 6.38 1.01 8.73
N ALA A 114 5.22 1.58 9.07
CA ALA A 114 5.14 2.78 9.89
C ALA A 114 3.89 2.79 10.77
N LEU A 115 3.82 3.76 11.67
CA LEU A 115 2.65 4.01 12.52
C LEU A 115 2.08 5.39 12.22
N GLY A 116 0.87 5.44 11.66
CA GLY A 116 0.25 6.70 11.27
C GLY A 116 -1.21 6.54 10.89
N ASP A 117 -1.77 7.53 10.19
CA ASP A 117 -3.16 7.46 9.72
C ASP A 117 -3.30 6.40 8.62
N TYR A 118 -4.24 5.47 8.78
CA TYR A 118 -4.51 4.39 7.82
C TYR A 118 -4.76 4.87 6.38
N ARG A 119 -5.20 6.12 6.21
CA ARG A 119 -5.44 6.70 4.88
C ARG A 119 -4.16 6.94 4.08
N PHE A 120 -3.00 7.05 4.74
CA PHE A 120 -1.71 7.00 4.05
C PHE A 120 -1.53 5.68 3.32
N ASP A 121 -1.77 4.56 4.01
CA ASP A 121 -1.62 3.23 3.42
C ASP A 121 -2.66 2.96 2.32
N LEU A 122 -3.90 3.40 2.51
CA LEU A 122 -4.94 3.32 1.47
C LEU A 122 -4.60 4.15 0.22
N ALA A 123 -4.18 5.40 0.39
CA ALA A 123 -3.80 6.25 -0.74
C ALA A 123 -2.58 5.69 -1.47
N ARG A 124 -1.62 5.14 -0.72
CA ARG A 124 -0.44 4.48 -1.28
C ARG A 124 -0.82 3.23 -2.07
N THR A 125 -1.66 2.37 -1.50
CA THR A 125 -2.23 1.18 -2.19
C THR A 125 -2.90 1.57 -3.50
N LEU A 126 -3.82 2.56 -3.45
CA LEU A 126 -4.53 3.03 -4.64
C LEU A 126 -3.57 3.57 -5.70
N SER A 127 -2.55 4.34 -5.29
CA SER A 127 -1.55 4.89 -6.20
C SER A 127 -0.79 3.78 -6.95
N ILE A 128 -0.37 2.73 -6.25
CA ILE A 128 0.32 1.58 -6.86
C ILE A 128 -0.64 0.84 -7.81
N LEU A 129 -1.89 0.60 -7.39
CA LEU A 129 -2.87 -0.10 -8.22
C LEU A 129 -3.21 0.67 -9.50
N GLU A 130 -3.47 1.98 -9.43
CA GLU A 130 -3.92 2.73 -10.61
C GLU A 130 -2.78 3.14 -11.55
N ILE A 131 -1.56 3.35 -11.03
CA ILE A 131 -0.41 3.78 -11.85
C ILE A 131 0.40 2.56 -12.35
N HIS A 132 0.50 1.51 -11.53
CA HIS A 132 1.32 0.34 -11.80
C HIS A 132 0.51 -0.98 -11.84
N GLY A 133 -0.81 -0.98 -11.73
CA GLY A 133 -1.60 -2.21 -11.85
C GLY A 133 -1.68 -2.72 -13.29
N GLY A 134 -1.64 -1.81 -14.28
CA GLY A 134 -1.78 -2.14 -15.70
C GLY A 134 -0.64 -2.98 -16.30
N GLN A 135 0.51 -3.06 -15.63
CA GLN A 135 1.59 -4.00 -16.02
C GLN A 135 1.25 -5.46 -15.70
N TYR A 136 0.30 -5.70 -14.79
CA TYR A 136 -0.08 -7.04 -14.35
C TYR A 136 -1.47 -7.45 -14.82
N PHE A 137 -2.40 -6.49 -14.89
CA PHE A 137 -3.82 -6.77 -15.14
C PHE A 137 -4.34 -5.98 -16.33
N SER A 138 -5.33 -6.54 -17.04
CA SER A 138 -6.13 -5.74 -17.96
C SER A 138 -6.93 -4.67 -17.19
N GLU A 139 -7.36 -3.62 -17.88
CA GLU A 139 -8.17 -2.55 -17.27
C GLU A 139 -9.43 -3.08 -16.58
N GLU A 140 -10.13 -4.06 -17.20
CA GLU A 140 -11.32 -4.70 -16.65
C GLU A 140 -11.02 -5.45 -15.33
N VAL A 141 -9.94 -6.24 -15.31
CA VAL A 141 -9.52 -7.00 -14.12
C VAL A 141 -9.10 -6.05 -13.01
N LEU A 142 -8.31 -5.02 -13.33
CA LEU A 142 -7.86 -4.02 -12.38
C LEU A 142 -9.03 -3.24 -11.77
N HIS A 143 -9.98 -2.80 -12.60
CA HIS A 143 -11.17 -2.08 -12.12
C HIS A 143 -12.04 -2.95 -11.21
N SER A 144 -12.27 -4.20 -11.60
CA SER A 144 -13.01 -5.19 -10.81
C SER A 144 -12.33 -5.46 -9.45
N PHE A 145 -11.00 -5.60 -9.47
CA PHE A 145 -10.17 -5.81 -8.28
C PHE A 145 -10.20 -4.60 -7.33
N ILE A 146 -10.00 -3.38 -7.84
CA ILE A 146 -10.05 -2.14 -7.05
C ILE A 146 -11.44 -1.97 -6.41
N THR A 147 -12.50 -2.28 -7.16
CA THR A 147 -13.88 -2.22 -6.64
C THR A 147 -14.08 -3.20 -5.48
N GLY A 148 -13.68 -4.46 -5.67
CA GLY A 148 -13.71 -5.47 -4.62
C GLY A 148 -12.89 -5.06 -3.39
N TRP A 149 -11.68 -4.54 -3.59
CA TRP A 149 -10.81 -4.03 -2.52
C TRP A 149 -11.48 -2.94 -1.68
N LYS A 150 -12.09 -1.95 -2.33
CA LYS A 150 -12.81 -0.87 -1.63
C LYS A 150 -13.98 -1.42 -0.82
N GLU A 151 -14.72 -2.39 -1.34
CA GLU A 151 -15.85 -3.02 -0.66
C GLU A 151 -15.42 -3.88 0.53
N GLY A 152 -14.41 -4.74 0.35
CA GLY A 152 -13.85 -5.57 1.41
C GLY A 152 -13.25 -4.75 2.55
N TYR A 153 -12.55 -3.66 2.23
CA TYR A 153 -12.05 -2.76 3.25
C TYR A 153 -13.18 -2.12 4.08
N LYS A 154 -14.22 -1.61 3.40
CA LYS A 154 -15.40 -1.02 4.04
C LYS A 154 -16.16 -2.06 4.88
N SER A 155 -16.23 -3.31 4.46
CA SER A 155 -16.94 -4.37 5.21
C SER A 155 -16.36 -4.57 6.61
N LYS A 156 -15.03 -4.41 6.77
CA LYS A 156 -14.35 -4.59 8.06
C LYS A 156 -14.12 -3.31 8.84
N ARG A 157 -13.87 -2.15 8.20
CA ARG A 157 -13.59 -0.88 8.92
C ARG A 157 -14.73 0.14 8.87
N GLY A 158 -15.76 -0.11 8.06
CA GLY A 158 -16.93 0.76 7.88
C GLY A 158 -16.74 1.85 6.82
N SER A 159 -15.61 2.57 6.84
CA SER A 159 -15.32 3.63 5.86
C SER A 159 -13.83 3.71 5.52
N ILE A 160 -13.57 4.16 4.28
CA ILE A 160 -12.25 4.52 3.76
C ILE A 160 -11.88 5.96 4.15
N GLY A 161 -12.88 6.78 4.53
CA GLY A 161 -12.69 8.19 4.83
C GLY A 161 -12.35 9.03 3.58
N LYS A 162 -12.17 10.34 3.79
CA LYS A 162 -11.77 11.27 2.73
C LYS A 162 -10.28 11.11 2.43
N LEU A 163 -9.94 10.76 1.20
CA LEU A 163 -8.55 10.49 0.76
C LEU A 163 -7.89 11.64 0.00
N THR A 164 -8.59 12.73 -0.32
CA THR A 164 -8.10 13.79 -1.24
C THR A 164 -6.66 14.27 -0.94
N SER A 165 -6.37 14.63 0.31
CA SER A 165 -5.03 15.11 0.70
C SER A 165 -4.00 13.97 0.78
N TYR A 166 -4.45 12.76 1.12
CA TYR A 166 -3.59 11.57 1.18
C TYR A 166 -3.18 11.10 -0.23
N ILE A 167 -4.07 11.22 -1.21
CA ILE A 167 -3.78 10.93 -2.62
C ILE A 167 -2.73 11.89 -3.16
N ALA A 168 -2.86 13.19 -2.86
CA ALA A 168 -1.83 14.16 -3.23
C ALA A 168 -0.46 13.80 -2.63
N TRP A 169 -0.44 13.41 -1.36
CA TRP A 169 0.77 12.94 -0.72
C TRP A 169 1.32 11.67 -1.39
N ALA A 170 0.47 10.70 -1.72
CA ALA A 170 0.91 9.46 -2.36
C ALA A 170 1.54 9.71 -3.73
N GLY A 171 1.03 10.70 -4.48
CA GLY A 171 1.62 11.14 -5.74
C GLY A 171 3.03 11.72 -5.55
N GLU A 172 3.20 12.66 -4.61
CA GLU A 172 4.53 13.22 -4.30
C GLU A 172 5.50 12.14 -3.80
N ARG A 173 4.99 11.19 -3.00
CA ARG A 173 5.78 10.05 -2.52
C ARG A 173 6.22 9.14 -3.67
N MET A 174 5.35 8.85 -4.63
CA MET A 174 5.69 8.06 -5.82
C MET A 174 6.81 8.70 -6.65
N LYS A 175 6.73 10.01 -6.89
CA LYS A 175 7.78 10.73 -7.62
C LYS A 175 9.12 10.61 -6.90
N ARG A 176 9.12 10.74 -5.57
CA ARG A 176 10.31 10.59 -4.74
C ARG A 176 10.90 9.18 -4.81
N ASP A 177 10.06 8.15 -4.69
CA ASP A 177 10.51 6.75 -4.75
C ASP A 177 11.12 6.40 -6.12
N LEU A 178 10.58 6.98 -7.19
CA LEU A 178 11.12 6.81 -8.55
C LEU A 178 12.45 7.54 -8.73
N GLY A 179 12.66 8.69 -8.08
CA GLY A 179 13.94 9.41 -8.10
C GLY A 179 14.49 9.59 -9.52
N ASP A 180 15.73 9.16 -9.74
CA ASP A 180 16.41 9.25 -11.04
C ASP A 180 15.80 8.35 -12.14
N SER A 181 14.94 7.39 -11.77
CA SER A 181 14.20 6.55 -12.72
C SER A 181 12.88 7.17 -13.19
N MET A 182 12.51 8.34 -12.65
CA MET A 182 11.34 9.09 -13.07
C MET A 182 11.60 9.77 -14.42
N ASP A 183 10.86 9.36 -15.44
CA ASP A 183 10.76 10.12 -16.69
C ASP A 183 9.55 11.07 -16.68
N LYS A 184 9.52 11.97 -17.66
CA LYS A 184 8.46 12.99 -17.79
C LYS A 184 7.08 12.40 -18.07
N GLU A 185 7.00 11.22 -18.67
CA GLU A 185 5.73 10.57 -18.99
C GLU A 185 5.12 9.97 -17.72
N VAL A 186 5.94 9.31 -16.90
CA VAL A 186 5.53 8.78 -15.59
C VAL A 186 5.15 9.92 -14.65
N GLU A 187 5.93 11.00 -14.61
CA GLU A 187 5.62 12.18 -13.79
C GLU A 187 4.26 12.80 -14.19
N ALA A 188 4.03 13.03 -15.49
CA ALA A 188 2.77 13.55 -16.00
C ALA A 188 1.59 12.63 -15.66
N ARG A 189 1.78 11.30 -15.76
CA ARG A 189 0.75 10.32 -15.40
C ARG A 189 0.40 10.37 -13.91
N ILE A 190 1.39 10.58 -13.03
CA ILE A 190 1.16 10.76 -11.58
C ILE A 190 0.39 12.06 -11.33
N ASP A 191 0.75 13.15 -11.99
CA ASP A 191 0.07 14.45 -11.83
C ASP A 191 -1.38 14.41 -12.32
N ASP A 192 -1.62 13.81 -13.47
CA ASP A 192 -2.97 13.59 -14.01
C ASP A 192 -3.80 12.71 -13.09
N TRP A 193 -3.20 11.66 -12.52
CA TRP A 193 -3.85 10.81 -11.52
C TRP A 193 -4.25 11.61 -10.28
N VAL A 194 -3.34 12.39 -9.69
CA VAL A 194 -3.64 13.26 -8.53
C VAL A 194 -4.75 14.25 -8.86
N HIS A 195 -4.72 14.86 -10.05
CA HIS A 195 -5.73 15.83 -10.49
C HIS A 195 -7.12 15.18 -10.61
N LYS A 196 -7.21 14.04 -11.29
CA LYS A 196 -8.47 13.28 -11.46
C LYS A 196 -9.08 12.91 -10.12
N GLN A 197 -8.29 12.35 -9.22
CA GLN A 197 -8.75 11.90 -7.91
C GLN A 197 -9.22 13.05 -6.99
N ARG A 198 -8.68 14.27 -7.18
CA ARG A 198 -9.18 15.47 -6.49
C ARG A 198 -10.53 15.95 -7.02
N GLY A 199 -10.80 15.75 -8.31
CA GLY A 199 -12.07 16.12 -8.97
C GLY A 199 -13.23 15.17 -8.65
N GLU A 200 -12.95 13.89 -8.39
CA GLU A 200 -13.98 12.86 -8.14
C GLU A 200 -14.60 12.90 -6.73
N GLY A 201 -14.03 13.68 -5.81
CA GLY A 201 -14.65 13.93 -4.50
C GLY A 201 -14.90 12.67 -3.66
N PHE A 202 -13.85 11.98 -3.24
CA PHE A 202 -13.90 10.92 -2.20
C PHE A 202 -14.14 11.48 -0.79
#